data_AF-A0A353BFI5-F1
#
_entry.id   AF-A0A353BFI5-F1
#
_cell.length_a   1.000
_cell.length_b   1.000
_cell.length_c   1.000
_cell.angle_alpha   90.00
_cell.angle_beta   90.00
_cell.angle_gamma   90.00
#
_symmetry.space_group_name_H-M   'P 1'
#
loop_
_entity.id
_entity.type
_entity.pdbx_description
1 polymer ?
#
loop_
_entity_poly.entity_id
_entity_poly.type
_entity_poly.pdbx_seq_one_letter_code
_entity_poly.pdbx_strand_id
1 'polypeptide(L)'
;MATDVFIYSKLPLSCGRDVIEDAVDDAISGIGEVTGGGTGATGWNIDVELAGDGDAAPHVDNIVRVLRRLPVPDDTYVVFGADQSRVNVYPGDP
;
A
#
# COMPACT_ATOMS: atom_id res chain seq x y z
N MET A 1 -0.39 19.30 4.91
CA MET A 1 0.70 18.38 5.32
C MET A 1 0.48 17.11 4.54
N ALA A 2 1.51 16.43 4.03
CA ALA A 2 1.31 15.16 3.34
C ALA A 2 1.05 14.04 4.34
N THR A 3 0.40 12.96 3.89
CA THR A 3 0.13 11.78 4.71
C THR A 3 0.88 10.58 4.17
N ASP A 4 1.74 10.00 5.01
CA ASP A 4 2.46 8.77 4.68
C ASP A 4 1.52 7.56 4.76
N VAL A 5 1.61 6.73 3.73
CA VAL A 5 0.94 5.44 3.61
C VAL A 5 2.00 4.39 3.25
N PHE A 6 1.99 3.26 3.95
CA PHE A 6 2.94 2.19 3.76
C PHE A 6 2.24 0.88 3.47
N ILE A 7 2.69 0.16 2.45
CA ILE A 7 2.20 -1.18 2.12
C ILE A 7 3.30 -2.17 2.51
N TYR A 8 2.94 -3.22 3.22
CA TYR A 8 3.89 -4.22 3.72
C TYR A 8 3.37 -5.64 3.50
N SER A 9 4.30 -6.57 3.31
CA SER A 9 4.07 -8.01 3.46
C SER A 9 5.40 -8.69 3.81
N LYS A 10 5.33 -9.76 4.60
CA LYS A 10 6.50 -10.59 4.97
C LYS A 10 6.70 -11.75 4.01
N LEU A 11 5.70 -12.07 3.21
CA LEU A 11 5.77 -13.10 2.18
C LEU A 11 6.39 -12.54 0.89
N PRO A 12 7.10 -13.37 0.11
CA PRO A 12 7.69 -12.92 -1.15
C PRO A 12 6.61 -12.61 -2.18
N LEU A 13 6.90 -11.65 -3.06
CA LEU A 13 6.09 -11.38 -4.24
C LEU A 13 6.23 -12.49 -5.28
N SER A 14 5.12 -12.85 -5.92
CA SER A 14 5.12 -13.69 -7.13
C SER A 14 5.23 -12.88 -8.42
N CYS A 15 5.27 -11.55 -8.33
CA CYS A 15 5.45 -10.62 -9.43
C CYS A 15 6.55 -9.61 -9.11
N GLY A 16 6.91 -8.77 -10.09
CA GLY A 16 7.79 -7.62 -9.84
C GLY A 16 7.10 -6.60 -8.93
N ARG A 17 7.86 -5.99 -8.03
CA ARG A 17 7.36 -4.93 -7.14
C ARG A 17 6.88 -3.72 -7.94
N ASP A 18 7.57 -3.40 -9.03
CA ASP A 18 7.22 -2.37 -10.01
C ASP A 18 5.78 -2.51 -10.53
N VAL A 19 5.30 -3.73 -10.77
CA VAL A 19 3.90 -3.97 -11.17
C VAL A 19 2.90 -3.46 -10.14
N ILE A 20 3.24 -3.56 -8.86
CA ILE A 20 2.39 -3.09 -7.76
C ILE A 20 2.58 -1.58 -7.57
N GLU A 21 3.81 -1.08 -7.64
CA GLU A 21 4.11 0.35 -7.58
C GLU A 21 3.33 1.11 -8.66
N ASP A 22 3.43 0.69 -9.92
CA ASP A 22 2.73 1.31 -11.05
C ASP A 22 1.21 1.31 -10.85
N ALA A 23 0.64 0.17 -10.43
CA ALA A 23 -0.80 0.05 -10.22
C ALA A 23 -1.30 0.90 -9.04
N VAL A 24 -0.50 1.05 -7.98
CA VAL A 24 -0.81 1.92 -6.84
C VAL A 24 -0.69 3.38 -7.25
N ASP A 25 0.36 3.76 -7.99
CA ASP A 25 0.59 5.12 -8.47
C ASP A 25 -0.55 5.58 -9.39
N ASP A 26 -0.97 4.72 -10.33
CA ASP A 26 -2.15 4.95 -11.18
C ASP A 26 -3.43 5.15 -10.35
N ALA A 27 -3.58 4.42 -9.26
CA ALA A 27 -4.77 4.48 -8.39
C ALA A 27 -4.85 5.78 -7.58
N ILE A 28 -3.71 6.43 -7.32
CA ILE A 28 -3.60 7.68 -6.56
C ILE A 28 -3.17 8.86 -7.44
N SER A 29 -3.17 8.68 -8.76
CA SER A 29 -2.74 9.72 -9.69
C SER A 29 -3.50 11.03 -9.47
N GLY A 30 -2.75 12.11 -9.23
CA GLY A 30 -3.28 13.44 -8.95
C GLY A 30 -3.62 13.73 -7.49
N ILE A 31 -3.48 12.75 -6.58
CA ILE A 31 -3.68 12.93 -5.13
C ILE A 31 -2.51 12.40 -4.30
N GLY A 32 -1.50 11.79 -4.90
CA GLY A 32 -0.31 11.28 -4.23
C GLY A 32 0.66 10.66 -5.22
N GLU A 33 1.72 10.06 -4.69
CA GLU A 33 2.75 9.35 -5.46
C GLU A 33 3.35 8.19 -4.67
N VAL A 34 3.82 7.17 -5.38
CA VAL A 34 4.75 6.19 -4.81
C VAL A 34 6.12 6.83 -4.67
N THR A 35 6.63 6.92 -3.44
CA THR A 35 7.90 7.60 -3.13
C THR A 35 9.08 6.65 -2.96
N GLY A 36 8.81 5.36 -2.75
CA GLY A 36 9.85 4.37 -2.56
C GLY A 36 9.34 2.97 -2.23
N GLY A 37 10.29 2.12 -1.83
CA GLY A 37 9.99 0.76 -1.42
C GLY A 37 11.25 -0.11 -1.36
N GLY A 38 11.10 -1.33 -0.85
CA GLY A 38 12.17 -2.30 -0.71
C GLY A 38 11.69 -3.73 -0.93
N THR A 39 12.60 -4.61 -1.36
CA THR A 39 12.38 -6.06 -1.41
C THR A 39 13.59 -6.74 -0.76
N GLY A 40 13.36 -7.70 0.14
CA GLY A 40 14.42 -8.40 0.85
C GLY A 40 13.98 -9.74 1.44
N ALA A 41 14.88 -10.39 2.17
CA ALA A 41 14.64 -11.71 2.76
C ALA A 41 13.49 -11.73 3.78
N THR A 42 13.13 -10.58 4.34
CA THR A 42 12.06 -10.41 5.34
C THR A 42 10.73 -9.96 4.76
N GLY A 43 10.62 -9.85 3.43
CA GLY A 43 9.42 -9.37 2.74
C GLY A 43 9.69 -8.16 1.85
N TRP A 44 8.66 -7.37 1.64
CA TRP A 44 8.70 -6.18 0.79
C TRP A 44 7.83 -5.05 1.35
N ASN A 45 8.11 -3.84 0.89
CA ASN A 45 7.32 -2.66 1.18
C ASN A 45 7.22 -1.73 -0.03
N ILE A 46 6.17 -0.92 -0.03
CA ILE A 46 5.99 0.24 -0.90
C ILE A 46 5.61 1.43 -0.02
N ASP A 47 6.26 2.56 -0.27
CA ASP A 47 6.07 3.81 0.45
C ASP A 47 5.30 4.77 -0.47
N VAL A 48 4.24 5.37 0.06
CA VAL A 48 3.29 6.23 -0.67
C VAL A 48 3.11 7.53 0.11
N GLU A 49 3.15 8.66 -0.59
CA GLU A 49 2.85 9.97 -0.02
C GLU A 49 1.56 10.52 -0.65
N LEU A 50 0.54 10.78 0.18
CA LEU A 50 -0.71 11.40 -0.25
C LEU A 50 -0.66 12.91 -0.02
N ALA A 51 -1.06 13.68 -1.04
CA ALA A 51 -1.14 15.12 -1.00
C ALA A 51 -2.38 15.59 -0.21
N GLY A 52 -2.17 16.54 0.71
CA GLY A 52 -3.23 17.22 1.44
C GLY A 52 -3.42 16.73 2.88
N ASP A 53 -4.06 17.57 3.69
CA ASP A 53 -4.38 17.35 5.11
C ASP A 53 -5.73 16.64 5.34
N GLY A 54 -6.27 16.02 4.29
CA GLY A 54 -7.55 15.32 4.31
C GLY A 54 -7.47 13.93 4.95
N ASP A 55 -8.64 13.31 5.13
CA ASP A 55 -8.76 11.92 5.56
C ASP A 55 -8.16 10.98 4.51
N ALA A 56 -7.13 10.22 4.90
CA ALA A 56 -6.47 9.25 4.03
C ALA A 56 -7.30 7.95 3.85
N ALA A 57 -8.30 7.70 4.70
CA ALA A 57 -9.04 6.43 4.69
C ALA A 57 -9.72 6.12 3.34
N PRO A 58 -10.38 7.05 2.63
CA PRO A 58 -10.96 6.77 1.31
C PRO A 58 -9.90 6.40 0.25
N HIS A 59 -8.70 6.95 0.36
CA HIS A 59 -7.59 6.67 -0.55
C HIS A 59 -6.96 5.32 -0.24
N VAL A 60 -6.81 4.98 1.05
CA VAL A 60 -6.39 3.66 1.51
C VAL A 60 -7.37 2.58 1.05
N ASP A 61 -8.68 2.83 1.13
CA ASP A 61 -9.71 1.92 0.62
C ASP A 61 -9.54 1.66 -0.89
N ASN A 62 -9.18 2.69 -1.67
CA ASN A 62 -8.90 2.54 -3.09
C ASN A 62 -7.63 1.71 -3.33
N ILE A 63 -6.53 1.99 -2.61
CA ILE A 63 -5.29 1.22 -2.65
C ILE A 63 -5.57 -0.25 -2.35
N VAL A 64 -6.32 -0.56 -1.28
CA VAL A 64 -6.69 -1.93 -0.91
C VAL A 64 -7.48 -2.63 -2.03
N ARG A 65 -8.41 -1.95 -2.69
CA ARG A 65 -9.17 -2.52 -3.82
C ARG A 65 -8.28 -2.85 -5.01
N VAL A 66 -7.26 -2.03 -5.27
CA VAL A 66 -6.28 -2.30 -6.33
C VAL A 66 -5.39 -3.48 -5.94
N LEU A 67 -4.84 -3.49 -4.73
CA LEU A 67 -4.01 -4.58 -4.23
C LEU A 67 -4.72 -5.94 -4.31
N ARG A 68 -6.03 -6.01 -4.03
CA ARG A 68 -6.84 -7.23 -4.17
C ARG A 68 -6.96 -7.78 -5.59
N ARG A 69 -6.63 -6.99 -6.62
CA ARG A 69 -6.65 -7.40 -8.03
C ARG A 69 -5.27 -7.83 -8.52
N LEU A 70 -4.24 -7.67 -7.69
CA LEU A 70 -2.86 -7.99 -7.98
C LEU A 70 -2.48 -9.26 -7.23
N PRO A 71 -1.45 -10.00 -7.68
CA PRO A 71 -0.96 -11.18 -6.99
C PRO A 71 -0.08 -10.81 -5.78
N VAL A 72 -0.61 -9.96 -4.89
CA VAL A 72 0.03 -9.63 -3.61
C VAL A 72 -0.28 -10.74 -2.59
N PRO A 73 0.65 -11.06 -1.68
CA PRO A 73 0.44 -12.13 -0.71
C PRO A 73 -0.71 -11.85 0.27
N ASP A 74 -1.28 -12.92 0.85
CA ASP A 74 -2.42 -12.82 1.76
C ASP A 74 -2.11 -12.05 3.05
N ASP A 75 -0.85 -11.97 3.45
CA ASP A 75 -0.39 -11.21 4.62
C ASP A 75 -0.16 -9.72 4.32
N THR A 76 -0.55 -9.23 3.13
CA THR A 76 -0.38 -7.81 2.76
C THR A 76 -1.28 -6.91 3.60
N TYR A 77 -0.72 -5.82 4.12
CA TYR A 77 -1.45 -4.79 4.87
C TYR A 77 -0.96 -3.39 4.54
N VAL A 78 -1.83 -2.42 4.78
CA VAL A 78 -1.58 -0.99 4.60
C VAL A 78 -1.58 -0.32 5.97
N VAL A 79 -0.58 0.54 6.23
CA VAL A 79 -0.45 1.37 7.43
C VAL A 79 -0.52 2.84 7.01
N PHE A 80 -1.28 3.67 7.71
CA PHE A 80 -1.44 5.08 7.36
C PHE A 80 -1.74 5.95 8.58
N GLY A 81 -1.54 7.25 8.41
CA GLY A 81 -1.89 8.26 9.41
C GLY A 81 -0.94 8.28 10.61
N ALA A 82 -1.02 9.36 11.39
CA ALA A 82 -0.17 9.56 12.56
C ALA A 82 -0.43 8.55 13.68
N ASP A 83 -1.60 7.90 13.69
CA ASP A 83 -1.98 6.87 14.65
C ASP A 83 -1.56 5.45 14.25
N GLN A 84 -0.90 5.30 13.10
CA GLN A 84 -0.50 4.01 12.53
C GLN A 84 -1.68 3.05 12.35
N SER A 85 -2.83 3.60 11.95
CA SER A 85 -3.98 2.81 11.52
C SER A 85 -3.57 1.75 10.50
N ARG A 86 -4.09 0.53 10.66
CA ARG A 86 -3.75 -0.63 9.82
C ARG A 86 -4.99 -1.27 9.21
N VAL A 87 -4.92 -1.55 7.91
CA VAL A 87 -5.94 -2.32 7.19
C VAL A 87 -5.26 -3.51 6.50
N ASN A 88 -5.76 -4.72 6.74
CA ASN A 88 -5.30 -5.89 5.99
C ASN A 88 -5.96 -5.91 4.60
N VAL A 89 -5.18 -6.19 3.56
CA VAL A 89 -5.70 -6.26 2.19
C VAL A 89 -6.72 -7.38 2.09
N TYR A 90 -6.39 -8.55 2.62
CA TYR A 90 -7.32 -9.66 2.78
C TYR A 90 -7.77 -9.70 4.24
N PRO A 91 -9.08 -9.86 4.50
CA PRO A 91 -9.52 -10.18 5.85
C PRO A 91 -8.84 -11.50 6.23
N GLY A 92 -8.02 -11.48 7.30
CA GLY A 92 -7.48 -12.73 7.83
C GLY A 92 -8.65 -13.62 8.25
N ASP A 93 -8.58 -14.91 7.95
CA ASP A 93 -9.37 -15.85 8.73
C ASP A 93 -8.96 -15.69 10.21
N PRO A 94 -9.93 -15.60 11.14
CA PRO A 94 -9.66 -15.39 12.56
C PRO A 94 -8.77 -16.48 13.19
#